data_AF-A0A973KN30-F1
#
_entry.id   AF-A0A973KN30-F1
#
_cell.length_a   1.000
_cell.length_b   1.000
_cell.length_c   1.000
_cell.angle_alpha   90.00
_cell.angle_beta   90.00
_cell.angle_gamma   90.00
#
_symmetry.space_group_name_H-M   'P 1'
#
loop_
_entity.id
_entity.type
_entity.pdbx_description
1 polymer ?
#
loop_
_entity_poly.entity_id
_entity_poly.type
_entity_poly.pdbx_seq_one_letter_code
_entity_poly.pdbx_strand_id
1 'polypeptide(L)' 'YLDKNGVNMMNNGGSVVLESHGRYIGPGGQSVMSDVDGDLLVYHYYDGQDNGTPKLGVNLLNWSGGWPTAY' A
#
# COMPACT_ATOMS: atom_id res chain seq x y z
N TYR A 1 1.21 -18.03 0.24
CA TYR A 1 1.27 -16.63 0.66
C TYR A 1 1.54 -16.56 2.15
N LEU A 2 2.71 -16.04 2.52
CA LEU A 2 3.14 -15.83 3.91
C LEU A 2 3.44 -14.35 4.07
N ASP A 3 3.45 -13.85 5.30
CA ASP A 3 3.97 -12.52 5.64
C ASP A 3 5.47 -12.56 6.01
N LYS A 4 6.05 -11.40 6.38
CA LYS A 4 7.47 -11.28 6.75
C LYS A 4 7.89 -12.18 7.93
N ASN A 5 6.93 -12.56 8.78
CA ASN A 5 7.15 -13.39 9.95
C ASN A 5 6.84 -14.87 9.69
N GLY A 6 6.49 -15.24 8.45
CA GLY A 6 6.15 -16.61 8.07
C GLY A 6 4.72 -17.03 8.42
N VAL A 7 3.84 -16.09 8.79
CA VAL A 7 2.44 -16.40 9.12
C VAL A 7 1.61 -16.49 7.83
N ASN A 8 0.78 -17.53 7.72
CA ASN A 8 -0.08 -17.75 6.57
C ASN A 8 -1.20 -16.70 6.49
N MET A 9 -1.49 -16.17 5.30
CA MET A 9 -2.60 -15.24 5.09
C MET A 9 -3.98 -15.82 5.46
N MET A 10 -4.16 -17.14 5.40
CA MET A 10 -5.38 -17.80 5.88
C MET A 10 -5.51 -17.81 7.42
N ASN A 11 -4.41 -17.51 8.12
CA ASN A 11 -4.32 -17.49 9.58
C ASN A 11 -4.03 -16.07 10.08
N ASN A 12 -4.68 -15.07 9.47
CA ASN A 12 -4.50 -13.64 9.77
C ASN A 12 -3.07 -13.11 9.55
N GLY A 13 -2.25 -13.79 8.74
CA GLY A 13 -0.94 -13.27 8.33
C GLY A 13 -1.08 -12.06 7.40
N GLY A 14 -0.14 -11.14 7.50
CA GLY A 14 -0.06 -9.95 6.65
C GLY A 14 0.98 -8.97 7.17
N SER A 15 1.87 -8.50 6.29
CA SER A 15 2.77 -7.40 6.61
C SER A 15 2.24 -6.12 5.97
N VAL A 16 2.00 -5.10 6.78
CA VAL A 16 1.51 -3.80 6.33
C VAL A 16 2.51 -3.17 5.35
N VAL A 17 2.00 -2.67 4.23
CA VAL A 17 2.77 -1.92 3.21
C VAL A 17 2.47 -0.43 3.31
N LEU A 18 1.19 -0.07 3.44
CA LEU A 18 0.74 1.31 3.59
C LEU A 18 -0.45 1.35 4.54
N GLU A 19 -0.38 2.22 5.53
CA GLU A 19 -1.47 2.51 6.46
C GLU A 19 -1.86 3.99 6.41
N SER A 20 -2.89 4.36 7.16
CA SER A 20 -3.31 5.76 7.25
C SER A 20 -2.17 6.61 7.84
N HIS A 21 -1.88 7.75 7.22
CA HIS A 21 -0.84 8.65 7.69
C HIS A 21 -1.24 10.11 7.42
N GLY A 22 -1.21 10.94 8.46
CA GLY A 22 -1.66 12.33 8.38
C GLY A 22 -3.09 12.45 7.85
N ARG A 23 -3.25 13.11 6.70
CA ARG A 23 -4.55 13.31 6.04
C ARG A 23 -4.97 12.18 5.10
N TYR A 24 -4.09 11.23 4.81
CA TYR A 24 -4.36 10.13 3.88
C TYR A 24 -4.97 8.96 4.68
N ILE A 25 -6.30 8.87 4.72
CA ILE A 25 -7.03 7.93 5.58
C ILE A 25 -7.54 6.73 4.78
N GLY A 26 -7.45 5.54 5.35
CA GLY A 26 -7.91 4.28 4.75
C GLY A 26 -7.38 4.00 3.33
N PRO A 27 -6.05 4.10 3.05
CA PRO A 27 -5.51 3.63 1.78
C PRO A 27 -5.93 2.18 1.49
N GLY A 28 -6.40 1.91 0.28
CA GLY A 28 -6.84 0.56 -0.10
C GLY A 28 -7.26 0.43 -1.57
N GLY A 29 -7.84 -0.72 -1.92
CA GLY A 29 -8.25 -1.02 -3.30
C GLY A 29 -7.10 -0.97 -4.30
N GLN A 30 -5.89 -1.28 -3.83
CA GLN A 30 -4.66 -1.06 -4.56
C GLN A 30 -4.45 -2.05 -5.71
N SER A 31 -3.70 -1.59 -6.71
CA SER A 31 -3.06 -2.42 -7.74
C SER A 31 -1.56 -2.10 -7.77
N VAL A 32 -0.76 -3.08 -8.19
CA VAL A 32 0.66 -2.88 -8.49
C VAL A 32 0.82 -2.81 -10.01
N MET A 33 1.48 -1.77 -10.50
CA MET A 33 1.73 -1.54 -11.92
C MET A 33 3.23 -1.35 -12.14
N SER A 34 3.82 -2.11 -13.06
CA SER A 34 5.21 -1.88 -13.47
C SER A 34 5.29 -0.69 -14.44
N ASP A 35 6.25 0.19 -14.21
CA ASP A 35 6.60 1.33 -15.05
C ASP A 35 8.08 1.23 -15.50
N VAL A 36 8.54 2.18 -16.31
CA VAL A 36 9.89 2.18 -16.91
C VAL A 36 11.02 2.33 -15.88
N ASP A 37 10.73 2.89 -14.71
CA ASP A 37 11.70 3.23 -13.66
C ASP A 37 11.38 2.60 -12.28
N GLY A 38 10.35 1.75 -12.19
CA GLY A 38 10.01 1.04 -10.97
C GLY A 38 8.58 0.50 -10.97
N ASP A 39 8.20 -0.18 -9.90
CA ASP A 39 6.80 -0.55 -9.66
C ASP A 39 6.09 0.56 -8.87
N LEU A 40 4.83 0.79 -9.23
CA LEU A 40 3.94 1.75 -8.59
C LEU A 40 2.88 1.02 -7.78
N LEU A 41 2.62 1.51 -6.57
CA LEU A 41 1.41 1.21 -5.81
C LEU A 41 0.35 2.27 -6.13
N VAL A 42 -0.70 1.86 -6.85
CA VAL A 42 -1.81 2.72 -7.24
C VAL A 42 -3.02 2.36 -6.39
N TYR A 43 -3.62 3.33 -5.68
CA TYR A 43 -4.66 3.06 -4.68
C TYR A 43 -5.63 4.24 -4.51
N HIS A 44 -6.74 4.01 -3.80
CA HIS A 44 -7.60 5.09 -3.32
C HIS A 44 -7.33 5.37 -1.84
N TYR A 45 -7.51 6.61 -1.41
CA TYR A 45 -7.58 7.00 0.00
C TYR A 45 -8.69 8.04 0.21
N TYR A 46 -9.09 8.25 1.45
CA TYR A 46 -10.05 9.26 1.85
C TYR A 46 -9.31 10.46 2.45
N ASP A 47 -9.43 11.65 1.85
CA ASP A 47 -8.69 12.84 2.29
C ASP A 47 -9.34 13.48 3.53
N GLY A 48 -8.67 13.38 4.67
CA GLY A 48 -9.12 13.95 5.94
C GLY A 48 -9.20 15.47 5.96
N GLN A 49 -8.57 16.17 5.01
CA GLN A 49 -8.69 17.62 4.84
C GLN A 49 -9.80 18.03 3.87
N ASP A 50 -10.48 17.05 3.26
CA ASP A 50 -11.51 17.26 2.25
C ASP A 50 -12.72 16.36 2.53
N ASN A 51 -13.13 16.32 3.79
CA ASN A 51 -14.30 15.60 4.29
C ASN A 51 -14.38 14.13 3.86
N GLY A 52 -13.23 13.45 3.74
CA GLY A 52 -13.16 12.06 3.32
C GLY A 52 -13.44 11.83 1.83
N THR A 53 -13.34 12.85 0.99
CA THR A 53 -13.46 12.68 -0.47
C THR A 53 -12.42 11.67 -0.96
N PRO A 54 -12.83 10.63 -1.74
CA PRO A 54 -11.90 9.63 -2.24
C PRO A 54 -10.98 10.24 -3.31
N LYS A 55 -9.68 10.01 -3.19
CA LYS A 55 -8.65 10.52 -4.11
C LYS A 55 -7.67 9.42 -4.51
N LEU A 56 -7.02 9.63 -5.66
CA LEU A 56 -5.97 8.76 -6.18
C LEU A 56 -4.68 8.97 -5.40
N GLY A 57 -4.10 7.88 -4.91
CA GLY A 57 -2.72 7.82 -4.42
C GLY A 57 -1.84 7.01 -5.37
N VAL A 58 -0.61 7.47 -5.56
CA VAL A 58 0.42 6.78 -6.35
C VAL A 58 1.74 6.92 -5.61
N ASN A 59 2.33 5.79 -5.24
CA ASN A 59 3.63 5.72 -4.58
C ASN A 59 4.55 4.79 -5.38
N LEU A 60 5.85 5.09 -5.36
CA LEU A 60 6.85 4.13 -5.82
C LEU A 60 6.99 3.00 -4.80
N LEU A 61 7.29 1.81 -5.28
CA LEU A 61 7.63 0.66 -4.46
C LEU A 61 9.13 0.41 -4.49
N ASN A 62 9.75 0.34 -3.31
CA ASN A 62 11.08 -0.19 -3.15
C ASN A 62 11.00 -1.64 -2.70
N TRP A 63 11.81 -2.52 -3.31
CA TRP A 63 11.84 -3.94 -3.01
C TRP A 63 13.13 -4.31 -2.28
N SER A 64 13.02 -4.87 -1.07
CA SER A 64 14.17 -5.34 -0.30
C SER A 64 13.89 -6.71 0.31
N GLY A 65 14.77 -7.67 0.06
CA GLY A 65 14.58 -9.06 0.51
C GLY A 65 13.29 -9.70 -0.01
N GLY A 66 12.79 -9.26 -1.18
CA GLY A 66 11.52 -9.71 -1.75
C GLY A 66 10.27 -9.03 -1.20
N TRP A 67 10.41 -8.01 -0.34
CA TRP A 67 9.27 -7.31 0.27
C TRP A 67 9.15 -5.86 -0.21
N PRO A 68 7.93 -5.37 -0.47
CA PRO A 68 7.69 -3.99 -0.89
C PRO A 68 7.67 -3.04 0.31
N THR A 69 8.05 -1.78 0.06
CA THR A 69 7.78 -0.61 0.90
C THR A 69 7.36 0.54 0.01
N ALA A 70 6.22 1.18 0.30
CA ALA A 70 5.76 2.37 -0.40
C ALA A 70 6.49 3.62 0.15
N TYR A 71 6.93 4.52 -0.74
CA TYR A 71 7.59 5.78 -0.39
C TYR A 71 7.13 6.95 -1.27
#